data_AF-A0A0A3AEE5-F1
#
_entry.id   AF-A0A0A3AEE5-F1
#
_cell.length_a   1.000
_cell.length_b   1.000
_cell.length_c   1.000
_cell.angle_alpha   90.00
_cell.angle_beta   90.00
_cell.angle_gamma   90.00
#
_symmetry.space_group_name_H-M   'P 1'
#
loop_
_entity.id
_entity.type
_entity.pdbx_description
1 polymer ?
#
loop_
_entity_poly.entity_id
_entity_poly.type
_entity_poly.pdbx_seq_one_letter_code
_entity_poly.pdbx_strand_id
1 'polypeptide(L)'
;SEKANEKGYFPYKHRNIRGAYASLKWYMNYLFSFEKYTEINIEKTTNRIEGLFKHLKRQLNNHNGLTKQHKIMFIKDFLNKKSC
;
A
#
# COMPACT_ATOMS: atom_id res chain seq x y z
N SER A 1 16.58 -2.60 21.80
CA SER A 1 16.55 -2.54 23.28
C SER A 1 17.93 -2.79 23.84
N GLU A 2 18.22 -2.32 25.04
CA GLU A 2 19.46 -2.64 25.76
C GLU A 2 19.46 -4.05 26.38
N LYS A 3 18.33 -4.76 26.27
CA LYS A 3 18.16 -6.13 26.75
C LYS A 3 18.01 -7.10 25.58
N ALA A 4 18.66 -8.26 25.68
CA ALA A 4 18.50 -9.37 24.75
C ALA A 4 17.12 -10.03 24.89
N ASN A 5 16.65 -10.68 23.82
CA ASN A 5 15.47 -11.54 23.84
C ASN A 5 15.79 -12.91 24.47
N GLU A 6 14.77 -13.76 24.65
CA GLU A 6 14.88 -15.11 25.23
C GLU A 6 15.91 -16.03 24.53
N LYS A 7 16.28 -15.70 23.29
CA LYS A 7 17.27 -16.43 22.47
C LYS A 7 18.66 -15.77 22.48
N GLY A 8 18.90 -14.76 23.31
CA GLY A 8 20.17 -14.04 23.39
C GLY A 8 20.39 -12.98 22.29
N TYR A 9 19.41 -12.74 21.42
CA TYR A 9 19.50 -11.73 20.38
C TYR A 9 19.01 -10.37 20.87
N PHE A 10 19.81 -9.33 20.65
CA PHE A 10 19.38 -7.96 20.90
C PHE A 10 18.38 -7.52 19.82
N PRO A 11 17.15 -7.09 20.19
CA PRO A 11 16.21 -6.55 19.22
C PRO A 11 16.80 -5.29 18.58
N TYR A 12 16.77 -5.21 17.25
CA TYR A 12 17.23 -4.03 16.51
C TYR A 12 16.68 -2.75 17.12
N LYS A 13 17.56 -1.85 17.58
CA LYS A 13 17.20 -0.58 18.22
C LYS A 13 16.24 0.26 17.36
N HIS A 14 16.39 0.19 16.03
CA HIS A 14 15.57 0.89 15.06
C HIS A 14 14.97 -0.06 14.01
N ARG A 15 14.27 -1.11 14.46
CA ARG A 15 13.66 -2.11 13.57
C ARG A 15 12.87 -1.49 12.42
N ASN A 16 12.02 -0.50 12.71
CA ASN A 16 11.17 0.15 11.69
C ASN A 16 11.98 0.96 10.67
N ILE A 17 12.97 1.73 11.12
CA ILE A 17 13.84 2.54 10.24
C ILE A 17 14.68 1.62 9.35
N ARG A 18 15.25 0.54 9.91
CA ARG A 18 15.99 -0.46 9.12
C ARG A 18 15.10 -1.15 8.11
N GLY A 19 13.86 -1.48 8.49
CA GLY A 19 12.86 -2.02 7.57
C GLY A 19 12.55 -1.07 6.42
N ALA A 20 12.31 0.21 6.71
CA ALA A 20 12.06 1.24 5.71
C ALA A 20 13.27 1.45 4.77
N TYR A 21 14.49 1.49 5.32
CA TYR A 21 15.71 1.59 4.51
C TYR A 21 15.89 0.38 3.60
N ALA A 22 15.68 -0.83 4.14
CA ALA A 22 15.74 -2.05 3.35
C ALA A 22 14.72 -2.03 2.22
N SER A 23 13.47 -1.65 2.49
CA SER A 23 12.44 -1.57 1.44
C SER A 23 12.80 -0.54 0.37
N LEU A 24 13.29 0.64 0.74
CA LEU A 24 13.77 1.63 -0.24
C LEU A 24 14.88 1.06 -1.12
N LYS A 25 15.88 0.39 -0.51
CA LYS A 25 16.98 -0.22 -1.25
C LYS A 25 16.50 -1.33 -2.21
N TRP A 26 15.61 -2.20 -1.75
CA TRP A 26 15.07 -3.30 -2.56
C TRP A 26 14.19 -2.81 -3.72
N TYR A 27 13.37 -1.79 -3.49
CA TYR A 27 12.40 -1.29 -4.47
C TYR A 27 12.87 -0.05 -5.25
N MET A 28 14.13 0.37 -5.09
CA MET A 28 14.68 1.59 -5.71
C MET A 28 14.43 1.66 -7.21
N ASN A 29 14.63 0.55 -7.92
CA ASN A 29 14.43 0.49 -9.38
C ASN A 29 12.96 0.68 -9.80
N TYR A 30 12.01 0.37 -8.92
CA TYR A 30 10.57 0.49 -9.20
C TYR A 30 10.03 1.87 -8.84
N LEU A 31 10.58 2.53 -7.82
CA LEU A 31 10.12 3.85 -7.34
C LEU A 31 10.13 4.91 -8.44
N PHE A 32 11.12 4.89 -9.34
CA PHE A 32 11.29 5.87 -10.41
C PHE A 32 10.84 5.38 -11.78
N SER A 33 9.95 4.36 -11.82
CA SER A 33 9.47 3.81 -13.09
C SER A 33 8.76 4.85 -13.96
N PHE A 34 8.07 5.82 -13.35
CA PHE A 34 7.40 6.91 -14.06
C PHE A 34 8.39 7.87 -14.76
N GLU A 35 9.64 7.97 -14.28
CA GLU A 35 10.70 8.74 -14.95
C GLU A 35 11.38 7.94 -16.03
N LYS A 36 11.56 6.63 -15.81
CA LYS A 36 12.24 5.73 -16.75
C LYS A 36 11.40 5.40 -17.98
N TYR A 37 10.08 5.29 -17.82
CA TYR A 37 9.13 4.87 -18.86
C TYR A 37 8.10 5.96 -19.14
N THR A 38 8.55 7.10 -19.66
CA THR A 38 7.70 8.26 -19.94
C THR A 38 6.60 7.97 -20.96
N GLU A 39 6.80 6.99 -21.84
CA GLU A 39 5.84 6.53 -22.84
C GLU A 39 4.58 5.92 -22.24
N ILE A 40 4.66 5.38 -21.02
CA ILE A 40 3.51 4.80 -20.30
C ILE A 40 2.64 5.92 -19.67
N ASN A 41 3.14 7.16 -19.68
CA ASN A 41 2.45 8.36 -19.17
C ASN A 41 1.90 8.18 -17.74
N ILE A 42 2.71 7.56 -16.87
CA ILE A 42 2.39 7.39 -15.45
C ILE A 42 2.51 8.75 -14.78
N GLU A 43 1.45 9.16 -14.09
CA GLU A 43 1.43 10.40 -13.31
C GLU A 43 2.53 10.38 -12.23
N LYS A 44 3.24 11.49 -12.05
CA LYS A 44 4.30 11.64 -11.03
C LYS A 44 3.75 11.67 -9.59
N THR A 45 2.44 11.76 -9.43
CA THR A 45 1.76 11.92 -8.14
C THR A 45 0.84 10.74 -7.87
N THR A 46 0.69 10.38 -6.59
CA THR A 46 -0.24 9.32 -6.14
C THR A 46 -1.68 9.80 -5.96
N ASN A 47 -1.98 11.08 -6.23
CA ASN A 47 -3.27 11.73 -5.97
C ASN A 47 -4.47 10.94 -6.51
N ARG A 48 -4.37 10.44 -7.75
CA ARG A 48 -5.45 9.68 -8.38
C ARG A 48 -5.73 8.36 -7.66
N ILE A 49 -4.67 7.65 -7.29
CA ILE A 49 -4.74 6.38 -6.57
C ILE A 49 -5.26 6.59 -5.14
N GLU A 50 -4.76 7.61 -4.45
CA GLU A 50 -5.21 7.97 -3.09
C GLU A 50 -6.68 8.40 -3.08
N GLY A 51 -7.10 9.22 -4.06
CA GLY A 51 -8.49 9.62 -4.23
C GLY A 51 -9.42 8.44 -4.46
N LEU A 52 -9.03 7.52 -5.35
CA LEU A 52 -9.79 6.29 -5.61
C LEU A 52 -9.93 5.43 -4.35
N PHE A 53 -8.84 5.19 -3.62
CA PHE A 53 -8.88 4.39 -2.39
C PHE A 53 -9.63 5.09 -1.26
N LYS A 54 -9.58 6.42 -1.18
CA LYS A 54 -10.40 7.19 -0.24
C LYS A 54 -11.88 7.00 -0.54
N HIS A 55 -12.27 7.05 -1.82
CA HIS A 55 -13.64 6.79 -2.24
C HIS A 55 -14.07 5.36 -1.90
N LEU A 56 -13.24 4.36 -2.22
CA LEU A 56 -13.51 2.96 -1.92
C LEU A 56 -13.71 2.71 -0.42
N LYS A 57 -12.79 3.20 0.42
CA LYS A 57 -12.86 3.04 1.88
C LYS A 57 -14.13 3.67 2.45
N ARG A 58 -14.52 4.85 1.95
CA ARG A 58 -15.77 5.50 2.37
C ARG A 58 -16.98 4.63 2.08
N GLN A 59 -17.07 4.07 0.88
CA GLN A 59 -18.19 3.20 0.52
C GLN A 59 -18.21 1.90 1.33
N LEU A 60 -17.04 1.27 1.55
CA LEU A 60 -16.93 0.06 2.37
C LEU A 60 -17.30 0.29 3.84
N ASN A 61 -16.93 1.45 4.40
CA ASN A 61 -17.25 1.79 5.78
C ASN A 61 -18.75 1.94 6.02
N ASN A 62 -19.54 2.30 5.00
CA ASN A 62 -21.00 2.29 5.10
C ASN A 62 -21.56 0.85 5.22
N HIS A 63 -20.76 -0.16 4.89
CA HIS A 63 -21.14 -1.58 4.87
C HIS A 63 -20.28 -2.43 5.82
N ASN A 64 -20.13 -1.98 7.07
CA ASN A 64 -19.28 -2.65 8.07
C ASN A 64 -19.66 -4.12 8.36
N GLY A 65 -20.91 -4.52 8.11
CA GLY A 65 -21.43 -5.87 8.33
C GLY A 65 -21.14 -6.89 7.21
N LEU A 66 -20.43 -6.52 6.14
CA LEU A 66 -20.15 -7.45 5.04
C LEU A 66 -19.17 -8.55 5.45
N THR A 67 -19.49 -9.78 5.03
CA THR A 67 -18.56 -10.90 5.07
C THR A 67 -17.36 -10.60 4.15
N LYS A 68 -16.23 -11.29 4.38
CA LYS A 68 -15.04 -11.16 3.53
C LYS A 68 -15.36 -11.41 2.04
N GLN A 69 -16.21 -12.40 1.75
CA GLN A 69 -16.63 -12.71 0.38
C GLN A 69 -17.38 -11.53 -0.26
N HIS A 70 -18.34 -10.93 0.45
CA HIS A 70 -19.08 -9.79 -0.08
C HIS A 70 -18.23 -8.52 -0.19
N LYS A 71 -17.24 -8.31 0.70
CA LYS A 71 -16.26 -7.21 0.54
C LYS A 71 -15.44 -7.37 -0.75
N ILE A 72 -15.00 -8.58 -1.08
CA ILE A 72 -14.28 -8.85 -2.33
C ILE A 72 -15.18 -8.59 -3.54
N MET A 73 -16.43 -9.05 -3.51
CA MET A 73 -17.40 -8.81 -4.58
C MET A 73 -17.66 -7.31 -4.77
N PHE A 74 -17.85 -6.58 -3.66
CA PHE A 74 -18.01 -5.12 -3.68
C PHE A 74 -16.80 -4.42 -4.31
N ILE A 75 -15.58 -4.78 -3.92
CA ILE A 75 -14.35 -4.17 -4.47
C ILE A 75 -14.24 -4.47 -5.98
N LYS A 76 -14.55 -5.69 -6.42
CA LYS A 76 -14.55 -6.05 -7.83
C LYS A 76 -15.57 -5.22 -8.61
N ASP A 77 -16.79 -5.11 -8.12
CA ASP A 77 -17.84 -4.31 -8.75
C ASP A 77 -17.45 -2.82 -8.79
N PHE A 78 -16.94 -2.29 -7.69
CA PHE A 78 -16.44 -0.92 -7.59
C PHE A 78 -15.35 -0.60 -8.63
N LEU A 79 -14.39 -1.50 -8.82
CA LEU A 79 -13.30 -1.31 -9.79
C LEU A 79 -13.74 -1.55 -11.24
N ASN A 80 -14.76 -2.40 -11.46
CA ASN A 80 -15.32 -2.67 -12.77
C ASN A 80 -16.39 -1.67 -13.20
N LYS A 81 -16.87 -0.83 -12.28
CA LYS A 81 -17.84 0.22 -12.56
C LYS A 81 -17.19 1.16 -13.57
N LYS A 82 -17.65 1.10 -14.83
CA LYS A 82 -17.23 2.06 -15.85
C LYS A 82 -17.57 3.45 -15.32
N SER A 83 -16.58 4.34 -15.33
CA SER A 83 -16.79 5.76 -15.07
C SER A 83 -17.89 6.23 -16.02
N CYS A 84 -19.08 6.52 -15.48
CA CYS A 84 -20.11 7.26 -16.22
C CYS A 84 -19.66 8.70 -16.42
#